data_AF-A0A0F8WDJ8-F1
#
_entry.id   AF-A0A0F8WDJ8-F1
#
_cell.length_a   1.000
_cell.length_b   1.000
_cell.length_c   1.000
_cell.angle_alpha   90.00
_cell.angle_beta   90.00
_cell.angle_gamma   90.00
#
_symmetry.space_group_name_H-M   'P 1'
#
loop_
_entity.id
_entity.type
_entity.pdbx_description
1 polymer ?
#
loop_
_entity_poly.entity_id
_entity_poly.type
_entity_poly.pdbx_seq_one_letter_code
_entity_poly.pdbx_strand_id
1 'polypeptide(L)'
;MSSTNTGALAAQFLDLTTVSGHQSANMVELSVLPALREPVLRAPGANINNLNTTRAVNREAVMMQVTGLERLGANACSYCQRGFGPFSSCVMSPGRFSNTCANCHWNSSGSRCSHRMDVKEEEEEEEEEEEEEEEEEEEEEEEEEEEARGPPRRYATLSASRMHRLFITAATSFDAMRAGFAAMARAVAMAADEFADDGGYAAPSNRGGNPNSLYRMILGEEDEEEEKEKEKEKEKEEEEEEWEGFSD
;
A
#
# COMPACT_ATOMS: atom_id res chain seq x y z
N MET A 1 -3.80 40.17 -14.35
CA MET A 1 -4.50 38.92 -13.98
C MET A 1 -5.96 39.27 -13.80
N SER A 2 -6.73 39.25 -14.90
CA SER A 2 -8.17 39.52 -14.85
C SER A 2 -8.85 38.21 -14.49
N SER A 3 -9.26 38.05 -13.23
CA SER A 3 -10.25 37.03 -12.85
C SER A 3 -11.57 37.42 -13.50
N THR A 4 -11.77 37.00 -14.75
CA THR A 4 -13.03 37.14 -15.45
C THR A 4 -14.05 36.28 -14.76
N ASN A 5 -15.20 36.90 -14.50
CA ASN A 5 -16.38 36.37 -13.83
C ASN A 5 -17.08 35.29 -14.68
N THR A 6 -16.35 34.24 -15.09
CA THR A 6 -16.80 33.19 -16.03
C THR A 6 -17.85 32.24 -15.45
N GLY A 7 -18.17 32.35 -14.16
CA GLY A 7 -19.19 31.51 -13.50
C GLY A 7 -20.63 31.97 -13.78
N ALA A 8 -20.87 33.26 -13.99
CA ALA A 8 -22.22 33.81 -14.01
C ALA A 8 -23.03 33.38 -15.25
N LEU A 9 -22.40 33.31 -16.43
CA LEU A 9 -23.07 32.84 -17.65
C LEU A 9 -23.11 31.32 -17.72
N ALA A 10 -22.18 30.61 -17.08
CA ALA A 10 -22.20 29.16 -17.02
C ALA A 10 -23.41 28.64 -16.20
N ALA A 11 -23.71 29.30 -15.07
CA ALA A 11 -24.83 28.94 -14.20
C ALA A 11 -26.20 29.02 -14.88
N GLN A 12 -26.38 29.88 -15.90
CA GLN A 12 -27.66 29.99 -16.62
C GLN A 12 -28.05 28.70 -17.34
N PHE A 13 -27.07 27.87 -17.74
CA PHE A 13 -27.33 26.60 -18.40
C PHE A 13 -27.79 25.52 -17.42
N LEU A 14 -27.65 25.76 -16.12
CA LEU A 14 -28.10 24.87 -15.05
C LEU A 14 -29.46 25.25 -14.48
N ASP A 15 -30.00 26.41 -14.86
CA ASP A 15 -31.32 26.85 -14.42
C ASP A 15 -32.43 26.10 -15.16
N LEU A 16 -33.00 25.12 -14.47
CA LEU A 16 -34.10 24.30 -14.97
C LEU A 16 -35.39 25.07 -15.22
N THR A 17 -35.56 26.28 -14.65
CA THR A 17 -36.74 27.11 -14.92
C THR A 17 -36.79 27.61 -16.36
N THR A 18 -35.64 27.65 -17.03
CA THR A 18 -35.53 28.01 -18.45
C THR A 18 -35.84 26.85 -19.41
N VAL A 19 -35.99 25.64 -18.87
CA VAL A 19 -36.25 24.43 -19.65
C VAL A 19 -37.74 24.28 -19.90
N SER A 20 -38.16 24.52 -21.14
CA SER A 20 -39.52 24.20 -21.58
C SER A 20 -39.68 22.69 -21.76
N GLY A 21 -40.63 22.07 -21.05
CA GLY A 21 -40.98 20.65 -21.21
C GLY A 21 -40.51 19.77 -20.04
N HIS A 22 -40.39 18.46 -20.30
CA HIS A 22 -40.01 17.48 -19.28
C HIS A 22 -38.51 17.58 -18.94
N GLN A 23 -38.21 17.73 -17.66
CA GLN A 23 -36.86 17.68 -17.11
C GLN A 23 -36.52 16.20 -16.83
N SER A 24 -35.42 15.72 -17.39
CA SER A 24 -34.92 14.38 -17.12
C SER A 24 -34.25 14.34 -15.76
N ALA A 25 -34.15 13.14 -15.16
CA ALA A 25 -33.42 12.94 -13.91
C ALA A 25 -31.99 13.46 -13.99
N ASN A 26 -31.29 13.21 -15.10
CA ASN A 26 -29.95 13.72 -15.36
C ASN A 26 -29.87 15.26 -15.34
N MET A 27 -30.85 15.97 -15.90
CA MET A 27 -30.87 17.42 -15.83
C MET A 27 -31.03 17.91 -14.39
N VAL A 28 -31.90 17.25 -13.61
CA VAL A 28 -32.08 17.57 -12.19
C VAL A 28 -30.79 17.37 -11.41
N GLU A 29 -30.12 16.23 -11.58
CA GLU A 29 -28.84 15.96 -10.94
C GLU A 29 -27.74 16.94 -11.33
N LEU A 30 -27.60 17.25 -12.63
CA LEU A 30 -26.58 18.18 -13.08
C LEU A 30 -26.86 19.62 -12.62
N SER A 31 -28.13 19.98 -12.36
CA SER A 31 -28.49 21.35 -11.95
C SER A 31 -27.98 21.74 -10.57
N VAL A 32 -27.71 20.77 -9.69
CA VAL A 32 -27.17 21.02 -8.35
C VAL A 32 -25.64 21.00 -8.28
N LEU A 33 -24.97 20.65 -9.39
CA LEU A 33 -23.51 20.64 -9.47
C LEU A 33 -22.95 22.05 -9.71
N PRO A 34 -21.73 22.36 -9.23
CA PRO A 34 -21.10 23.64 -9.48
C PRO A 34 -20.81 23.83 -10.97
N ALA A 35 -21.12 25.02 -11.49
CA ALA A 35 -20.74 25.39 -12.85
C ALA A 35 -19.23 25.63 -12.93
N LEU A 36 -18.50 24.75 -13.63
CA LEU A 36 -17.05 24.78 -13.70
C LEU A 36 -16.53 25.61 -14.88
N ARG A 37 -17.28 25.65 -15.98
CA ARG A 37 -16.86 26.35 -17.21
C ARG A 37 -18.02 26.76 -18.09
N GLU A 38 -17.76 27.74 -18.94
CA GLU A 38 -18.64 28.08 -20.04
C GLU A 38 -18.44 27.09 -21.21
N PRO A 39 -19.54 26.59 -21.82
CA PRO A 39 -19.47 25.69 -22.94
C PRO A 39 -18.97 26.40 -24.20
N VAL A 40 -17.79 25.99 -24.68
CA VAL A 40 -17.18 26.54 -25.89
C VAL A 40 -17.49 25.64 -27.09
N LEU A 41 -18.01 26.23 -28.16
CA LEU A 41 -18.31 25.50 -29.39
C LEU A 41 -17.06 25.35 -30.26
N ARG A 42 -16.96 24.21 -30.95
CA ARG A 42 -15.84 23.92 -31.86
C ARG A 42 -15.88 24.76 -33.13
N ALA A 43 -17.07 24.99 -33.69
CA ALA A 43 -17.22 25.75 -34.92
C ALA A 43 -16.99 27.26 -34.66
N PRO A 44 -16.06 27.91 -35.38
CA PRO A 44 -15.76 29.32 -35.16
C PRO A 44 -16.97 30.20 -35.49
N GLY A 45 -17.31 31.12 -34.60
CA GLY A 45 -18.48 32.01 -34.74
C GLY A 45 -19.83 31.33 -34.46
N ALA A 46 -19.86 30.06 -34.06
CA ALA A 46 -21.09 29.42 -33.63
C ALA A 46 -21.58 30.00 -32.30
N ASN A 47 -22.90 30.14 -32.17
CA ASN A 47 -23.56 30.59 -30.95
C ASN A 47 -24.25 29.39 -30.29
N ILE A 48 -24.08 29.23 -28.98
CA ILE A 48 -24.73 28.16 -28.21
C ILE A 48 -26.26 28.24 -28.27
N ASN A 49 -26.83 29.44 -28.41
CA ASN A 49 -28.28 29.64 -28.58
C ASN A 49 -28.80 29.09 -29.92
N ASN A 50 -27.91 28.82 -30.89
CA ASN A 50 -28.27 28.21 -32.17
C ASN A 50 -28.21 26.68 -32.13
N LEU A 51 -27.74 26.08 -31.03
CA LEU A 51 -27.75 24.63 -30.90
C LEU A 51 -29.18 24.13 -30.71
N ASN A 52 -29.49 22.95 -31.26
CA ASN A 52 -30.77 22.30 -31.04
C ASN A 52 -30.87 21.73 -29.62
N THR A 53 -31.18 22.59 -28.65
CA THR A 53 -31.45 22.23 -27.25
C THR A 53 -32.92 21.90 -27.02
N THR A 54 -33.76 21.76 -28.05
CA THR A 54 -35.15 21.30 -27.85
C THR A 54 -35.21 19.85 -27.37
N ARG A 55 -34.20 19.04 -27.69
CA ARG A 55 -34.05 17.65 -27.23
C ARG A 55 -33.41 17.61 -25.85
N ALA A 56 -33.99 16.85 -24.93
CA ALA A 56 -33.46 16.64 -23.58
C ALA A 56 -31.98 16.18 -23.58
N VAL A 57 -31.64 15.18 -24.40
CA VAL A 57 -30.26 14.66 -24.55
C VAL A 57 -29.25 15.76 -24.91
N ASN A 58 -29.66 16.71 -25.76
CA ASN A 58 -28.80 17.82 -26.15
C ASN A 58 -28.66 18.86 -25.03
N ARG A 59 -29.70 19.08 -24.22
CA ARG A 59 -29.59 19.91 -23.01
C ARG A 59 -28.68 19.27 -21.98
N GLU A 60 -28.85 17.98 -21.71
CA GLU A 60 -27.98 17.21 -20.82
C GLU A 60 -26.51 17.32 -21.25
N ALA A 61 -26.22 17.23 -22.55
CA ALA A 61 -24.87 17.40 -23.06
C ALA A 61 -24.30 18.81 -22.81
N VAL A 62 -25.11 19.87 -22.93
CA VAL A 62 -24.71 21.24 -22.56
C VAL A 62 -24.45 21.36 -21.06
N MET A 63 -25.35 20.83 -20.22
CA MET A 63 -25.18 20.85 -18.77
C MET A 63 -23.93 20.08 -18.34
N MET A 64 -23.68 18.91 -18.93
CA MET A 64 -22.46 18.14 -18.68
C MET A 64 -21.21 18.91 -19.12
N GLN A 65 -21.26 19.64 -20.23
CA GLN A 65 -20.15 20.50 -20.66
C GLN A 65 -19.81 21.56 -19.60
N VAL A 66 -20.81 22.07 -18.88
CA VAL A 66 -20.67 23.08 -17.84
C VAL A 66 -20.13 22.50 -16.52
N THR A 67 -20.57 21.31 -16.12
CA THR A 67 -20.34 20.76 -14.76
C THR A 67 -19.30 19.63 -14.70
N GLY A 68 -19.04 18.94 -15.81
CA GLY A 68 -18.23 17.73 -15.83
C GLY A 68 -16.72 17.95 -15.65
N LEU A 69 -15.94 16.89 -15.80
CA LEU A 69 -14.49 16.93 -15.82
C LEU A 69 -13.99 16.95 -17.26
N GLU A 70 -13.06 17.86 -17.55
CA GLU A 70 -12.46 17.98 -18.87
C GLU A 70 -11.34 16.94 -19.05
N ARG A 71 -11.38 16.22 -20.17
CA ARG A 71 -10.36 15.29 -20.63
C ARG A 71 -9.57 15.95 -21.76
N LEU A 72 -8.29 16.19 -21.50
CA LEU A 72 -7.40 16.94 -22.40
C LEU A 72 -6.44 16.01 -23.16
N GLY A 73 -6.06 16.43 -24.38
CA GLY A 73 -5.00 15.77 -25.16
C GLY A 73 -5.29 14.28 -25.41
N ALA A 74 -4.33 13.43 -25.03
CA ALA A 74 -4.41 11.97 -25.18
C ALA A 74 -5.56 11.35 -24.38
N ASN A 75 -6.02 11.99 -23.30
CA ASN A 75 -7.09 11.48 -22.44
C ASN A 75 -8.48 11.78 -23.00
N ALA A 76 -8.61 12.60 -24.04
CA ALA A 76 -9.89 12.81 -24.71
C ALA A 76 -10.31 11.55 -25.47
N CYS A 77 -11.61 11.26 -25.56
CA CYS A 77 -12.06 10.09 -26.32
C CYS A 77 -11.64 10.17 -27.81
N SER A 78 -11.41 9.02 -28.43
CA SER A 78 -10.94 8.93 -29.83
C SER A 78 -11.84 9.66 -30.83
N TYR A 79 -13.15 9.72 -30.56
CA TYR A 79 -14.11 10.45 -31.37
C TYR A 79 -13.95 11.99 -31.23
N CYS A 80 -13.69 12.48 -30.03
CA CYS A 80 -13.41 13.89 -29.77
C CYS A 80 -12.06 14.33 -30.35
N GLN A 81 -11.02 13.49 -30.24
CA GLN A 81 -9.71 13.77 -30.81
C GLN A 81 -9.78 13.99 -32.34
N ARG A 82 -10.70 13.31 -33.02
CA ARG A 82 -10.99 13.48 -34.45
C ARG A 82 -11.84 14.71 -34.77
N GLY A 83 -12.22 15.51 -33.78
CA GLY A 83 -12.97 16.75 -33.96
C GLY A 83 -14.49 16.56 -34.14
N PHE A 84 -15.07 15.46 -33.64
CA PHE A 84 -16.53 15.25 -33.70
C PHE A 84 -17.27 15.76 -32.46
N GLY A 85 -18.51 16.23 -32.67
CA GLY A 85 -19.34 16.87 -31.64
C GLY A 85 -19.33 18.41 -31.73
N PRO A 86 -20.26 19.09 -31.03
CA PRO A 86 -20.41 20.53 -31.12
C PRO A 86 -19.42 21.32 -30.24
N PHE A 87 -18.89 20.72 -29.16
CA PHE A 87 -18.04 21.40 -28.18
C PHE A 87 -16.56 21.23 -28.52
N SER A 88 -15.74 22.22 -28.17
CA SER A 88 -14.30 22.20 -28.44
C SER A 88 -13.58 21.15 -27.58
N SER A 89 -13.99 20.96 -26.33
CA SER A 89 -13.36 20.04 -25.37
C SER A 89 -14.15 18.76 -25.14
N CYS A 90 -13.44 17.72 -24.70
CA CYS A 90 -14.03 16.44 -24.31
C CYS A 90 -14.33 16.49 -22.81
N VAL A 91 -15.60 16.52 -22.43
CA VAL A 91 -16.02 16.62 -21.03
C VAL A 91 -16.88 15.44 -20.64
N MET A 92 -16.61 14.85 -19.48
CA MET A 92 -17.36 13.71 -18.94
C MET A 92 -17.96 14.04 -17.58
N SER A 93 -19.05 13.37 -17.22
CA SER A 93 -19.52 13.31 -15.83
C SER A 93 -19.37 11.86 -15.36
N PRO A 94 -18.32 11.51 -14.59
CA PRO A 94 -18.11 10.14 -14.11
C PRO A 94 -19.35 9.58 -13.40
N GLY A 95 -19.60 8.29 -13.58
CA GLY A 95 -20.75 7.59 -13.01
C GLY A 95 -22.11 7.99 -13.62
N ARG A 96 -22.12 8.77 -14.71
CA ARG A 96 -23.33 9.23 -15.40
C ARG A 96 -23.22 9.02 -16.90
N PHE A 97 -24.37 9.02 -17.59
CA PHE A 97 -24.45 8.94 -19.05
C PHE A 97 -23.70 7.75 -19.67
N SER A 98 -23.64 6.62 -18.96
CA SER A 98 -22.86 5.43 -19.34
C SER A 98 -21.41 5.77 -19.67
N ASN A 99 -20.81 6.67 -18.88
CA ASN A 99 -19.45 7.17 -19.00
C ASN A 99 -19.10 7.74 -20.39
N THR A 100 -20.11 8.29 -21.08
CA THR A 100 -19.91 8.98 -22.36
C THR A 100 -19.62 10.47 -22.14
N CYS A 101 -18.76 11.05 -22.98
CA CYS A 101 -18.50 12.49 -22.95
C CYS A 101 -19.63 13.31 -23.60
N ALA A 102 -19.74 14.60 -23.28
CA ALA A 102 -20.75 15.52 -23.80
C ALA A 102 -20.85 15.59 -25.33
N ASN A 103 -19.71 15.56 -26.02
CA ASN A 103 -19.68 15.53 -27.47
C ASN A 103 -20.28 14.26 -28.07
N CYS A 104 -20.10 13.11 -27.42
CA CYS A 104 -20.67 11.84 -27.86
C CYS A 104 -22.12 11.67 -27.39
N HIS A 105 -22.46 12.14 -26.19
CA HIS A 105 -23.84 12.15 -25.70
C HIS A 105 -24.76 12.96 -26.61
N TRP A 106 -24.23 14.05 -27.19
CA TRP A 106 -24.94 14.88 -28.15
C TRP A 106 -25.57 14.06 -29.29
N ASN A 107 -26.84 14.35 -29.60
CA ASN A 107 -27.65 13.63 -30.59
C ASN A 107 -27.72 12.11 -30.33
N SER A 108 -27.58 11.65 -29.08
CA SER A 108 -27.63 10.23 -28.70
C SER A 108 -26.55 9.39 -29.38
N SER A 109 -25.36 9.96 -29.61
CA SER A 109 -24.24 9.27 -30.27
C SER A 109 -23.26 8.60 -29.29
N GLY A 110 -23.73 8.30 -28.07
CA GLY A 110 -22.90 7.85 -26.95
C GLY A 110 -22.13 6.56 -27.23
N SER A 111 -22.68 5.66 -28.05
CA SER A 111 -22.03 4.40 -28.45
C SER A 111 -20.72 4.57 -29.22
N ARG A 112 -20.39 5.78 -29.70
CA ARG A 112 -19.13 6.09 -30.36
C ARG A 112 -18.03 6.59 -29.42
N CYS A 113 -18.33 6.76 -28.13
CA CYS A 113 -17.36 7.21 -27.15
C CYS A 113 -16.46 6.06 -26.71
N SER A 114 -15.14 6.22 -26.81
CA SER A 114 -14.19 5.21 -26.34
C SER A 114 -14.24 5.02 -24.82
N HIS A 115 -14.55 6.07 -24.05
CA HIS A 115 -14.69 5.98 -22.58
C HIS A 115 -15.82 5.08 -22.08
N ARG A 116 -16.70 4.64 -22.99
CA ARG A 116 -17.74 3.69 -22.64
C ARG A 116 -17.19 2.28 -22.41
N MET A 117 -16.01 1.97 -22.96
CA MET A 117 -15.38 0.66 -22.81
C MET A 117 -14.53 0.60 -21.55
N ASP A 118 -13.84 1.70 -21.20
CA ASP A 118 -12.97 1.80 -20.03
C ASP A 118 -13.64 1.32 -18.72
N VAL A 119 -14.93 1.58 -18.51
CA VAL A 119 -15.62 1.19 -17.25
C VAL A 119 -16.04 -0.27 -17.20
N LYS A 120 -16.23 -0.93 -18.35
CA LYS A 120 -16.50 -2.36 -18.32
C LYS A 120 -15.28 -3.14 -17.89
N GLU A 121 -14.11 -2.70 -18.34
CA GLU A 121 -12.84 -3.33 -17.96
C GLU A 121 -12.58 -3.07 -16.47
N GLU A 122 -12.79 -1.85 -15.96
CA GLU A 122 -12.66 -1.57 -14.51
C GLU A 122 -13.69 -2.35 -13.66
N GLU A 123 -14.96 -2.46 -14.06
CA GLU A 123 -15.97 -3.26 -13.34
C GLU A 123 -15.66 -4.77 -13.39
N GLU A 124 -15.19 -5.29 -14.53
CA GLU A 124 -14.78 -6.70 -14.65
C GLU A 124 -13.52 -7.00 -13.80
N GLU A 125 -12.56 -6.08 -13.73
CA GLU A 125 -11.38 -6.21 -12.85
C GLU A 125 -11.76 -6.16 -11.36
N GLU A 126 -12.66 -5.26 -10.94
CA GLU A 126 -13.16 -5.22 -9.55
C GLU A 126 -13.93 -6.51 -9.18
N GLU A 127 -14.76 -7.06 -10.07
CA GLU A 127 -15.44 -8.34 -9.85
C GLU A 127 -14.45 -9.51 -9.74
N GLU A 128 -13.38 -9.55 -10.55
CA GLU A 128 -12.33 -10.58 -10.44
C GLU A 128 -11.55 -10.48 -9.12
N GLU A 129 -11.23 -9.27 -8.64
CA GLU A 129 -10.56 -9.07 -7.34
C GLU A 129 -11.46 -9.50 -6.16
N GLU A 130 -12.76 -9.21 -6.19
CA GLU A 130 -13.70 -9.66 -5.14
C GLU A 130 -13.83 -11.21 -5.12
N GLU A 131 -13.85 -11.88 -6.28
CA GLU A 131 -13.88 -13.35 -6.34
C GLU A 131 -12.58 -13.97 -5.79
N GLU A 132 -11.40 -13.40 -6.05
CA GLU A 132 -10.12 -13.87 -5.48
C GLU A 132 -10.07 -13.72 -3.95
N GLU A 133 -10.58 -12.61 -3.40
CA GLU A 133 -10.65 -12.41 -1.93
C GLU A 133 -11.62 -13.42 -1.26
N GLU A 134 -12.77 -13.73 -1.87
CA GLU A 134 -13.70 -14.75 -1.35
C GLU A 134 -13.07 -16.16 -1.37
N GLU A 135 -12.31 -16.52 -2.41
CA GLU A 135 -11.60 -17.82 -2.47
C GLU A 135 -10.51 -17.94 -1.38
N GLU A 136 -9.75 -16.87 -1.11
CA GLU A 136 -8.73 -16.87 -0.05
C GLU A 136 -9.37 -17.03 1.36
N GLU A 137 -10.50 -16.37 1.63
CA GLU A 137 -11.23 -16.52 2.90
C GLU A 137 -11.75 -17.96 3.09
N GLU A 138 -12.28 -18.61 2.03
CA GLU A 138 -12.72 -20.01 2.11
C GLU A 138 -11.55 -20.98 2.39
N GLU A 139 -10.37 -20.76 1.79
CA GLU A 139 -9.18 -21.58 2.05
C GLU A 139 -8.68 -21.44 3.51
N GLU A 140 -8.67 -20.24 4.07
CA GLU A 140 -8.29 -20.02 5.48
C GLU A 140 -9.25 -20.73 6.46
N GLU A 141 -10.57 -20.69 6.20
CA GLU A 141 -11.56 -21.41 7.03
C GLU A 141 -11.36 -22.94 6.98
N GLU A 142 -11.03 -23.50 5.81
CA GLU A 142 -10.74 -24.94 5.68
C GLU A 142 -9.46 -25.35 6.45
N GLU A 143 -8.40 -24.54 6.42
CA GLU A 143 -7.17 -24.81 7.17
C GLU A 143 -7.40 -24.78 8.70
N GLU A 144 -8.17 -23.80 9.19
CA GLU A 144 -8.54 -23.74 10.61
C GLU A 144 -9.37 -24.96 11.06
N GLU A 145 -10.30 -25.43 10.22
CA GLU A 145 -11.07 -26.65 10.48
C GLU A 145 -10.16 -27.91 10.53
N GLU A 146 -9.18 -28.02 9.64
CA GLU A 146 -8.23 -29.14 9.64
C GLU A 146 -7.34 -29.14 10.89
N GLU A 147 -6.84 -27.98 11.33
CA GLU A 147 -6.05 -27.86 12.56
C GLU A 147 -6.88 -28.23 13.80
N ALA A 148 -8.15 -27.78 13.85
CA ALA A 148 -9.08 -28.09 14.93
C ALA A 148 -9.42 -29.59 15.02
N ARG A 149 -9.44 -30.32 13.89
CA ARG A 149 -9.69 -31.78 13.88
C ARG A 149 -8.55 -32.56 14.55
N GLY A 150 -7.36 -31.97 14.68
CA GLY A 150 -6.20 -32.54 15.35
C GLY A 150 -5.69 -33.82 14.68
N PRO A 151 -4.41 -34.18 14.86
CA PRO A 151 -3.88 -35.41 14.29
C PRO A 151 -4.63 -36.62 14.88
N PRO A 152 -5.04 -37.62 14.06
CA PRO A 152 -5.71 -38.80 14.57
C PRO A 152 -4.87 -39.43 15.69
N ARG A 153 -5.48 -39.60 16.88
CA ARG A 153 -4.92 -40.13 18.14
C ARG A 153 -4.35 -41.56 18.02
N ARG A 154 -3.38 -41.81 17.13
CA ARG A 154 -2.79 -43.13 16.90
C ARG A 154 -1.27 -43.19 17.11
N TYR A 155 -0.59 -42.10 17.47
CA TYR A 155 0.88 -42.05 17.54
C TYR A 155 1.46 -41.52 18.86
N ALA A 156 1.00 -42.00 20.01
CA ALA A 156 1.53 -41.55 21.30
C ALA A 156 2.80 -42.29 21.80
N THR A 157 3.38 -43.25 21.05
CA THR A 157 4.46 -44.11 21.62
C THR A 157 5.74 -44.24 20.80
N LEU A 158 5.93 -43.51 19.69
CA LEU A 158 7.12 -43.68 18.81
C LEU A 158 8.09 -42.49 18.74
N SER A 159 7.83 -41.37 19.43
CA SER A 159 8.58 -40.11 19.23
C SER A 159 9.88 -39.97 20.06
N ALA A 160 9.94 -40.55 21.27
CA ALA A 160 11.06 -40.28 22.19
C ALA A 160 12.44 -40.76 21.68
N SER A 161 12.50 -41.88 20.95
CA SER A 161 13.77 -42.45 20.47
C SER A 161 14.36 -41.70 19.26
N ARG A 162 13.54 -41.03 18.46
CA ARG A 162 14.02 -40.24 17.32
C ARG A 162 14.59 -38.89 17.77
N MET A 163 13.96 -38.25 18.75
CA MET A 163 14.44 -36.97 19.28
C MET A 163 15.81 -37.10 19.96
N HIS A 164 16.05 -38.18 20.72
CA HIS A 164 17.34 -38.39 21.38
C HIS A 164 18.54 -38.46 20.41
N ARG A 165 18.35 -39.05 19.22
CA ARG A 165 19.42 -39.13 18.20
C ARG A 165 19.72 -37.78 17.55
N LEU A 166 18.73 -36.91 17.40
CA LEU A 166 18.93 -35.57 16.85
C LEU A 166 19.72 -34.70 17.83
N PHE A 167 19.42 -34.77 19.13
CA PHE A 167 20.15 -34.02 20.16
C PHE A 167 21.62 -34.46 20.30
N ILE A 168 21.92 -35.76 20.21
CA ILE A 168 23.32 -36.24 20.24
C ILE A 168 24.10 -35.75 19.02
N THR A 169 23.49 -35.75 17.82
CA THR A 169 24.16 -35.33 16.59
C THR A 169 24.48 -33.83 16.63
N ALA A 170 23.55 -33.00 17.13
CA ALA A 170 23.78 -31.57 17.30
C ALA A 170 24.95 -31.27 18.24
N ALA A 171 25.04 -31.96 19.39
CA ALA A 171 26.12 -31.75 20.37
C ALA A 171 27.52 -32.00 19.74
N THR A 172 27.67 -33.05 18.92
CA THR A 172 28.96 -33.36 18.28
C THR A 172 29.40 -32.32 17.23
N SER A 173 28.47 -31.57 16.64
CA SER A 173 28.81 -30.53 15.65
C SER A 173 29.44 -29.29 16.30
N PHE A 174 29.05 -28.95 17.53
CA PHE A 174 29.59 -27.81 18.26
C PHE A 174 31.04 -28.04 18.73
N ASP A 175 31.38 -29.25 19.17
CA ASP A 175 32.75 -29.59 19.55
C ASP A 175 33.72 -29.53 18.36
N ALA A 176 33.26 -29.96 17.17
CA ALA A 176 34.04 -29.86 15.94
C ALA A 176 34.28 -28.40 15.53
N MET A 177 33.27 -27.53 15.64
CA MET A 177 33.42 -26.09 15.36
C MET A 177 34.39 -25.42 16.34
N ARG A 178 34.31 -25.74 17.64
CA ARG A 178 35.24 -25.21 18.65
C ARG A 178 36.70 -25.59 18.35
N ALA A 179 36.94 -26.82 17.94
CA ALA A 179 38.27 -27.27 17.52
C ALA A 179 38.76 -26.54 16.27
N GLY A 180 37.87 -26.29 15.30
CA GLY A 180 38.17 -25.52 14.08
C GLY A 180 38.60 -24.08 14.37
N PHE A 181 37.85 -23.37 15.22
CA PHE A 181 38.20 -21.99 15.59
C PHE A 181 39.53 -21.91 16.37
N ALA A 182 39.80 -22.87 17.26
CA ALA A 182 41.07 -22.92 18.00
C ALA A 182 42.29 -23.19 17.08
N ALA A 183 42.10 -23.91 15.97
CA ALA A 183 43.14 -24.09 14.97
C ALA A 183 43.36 -22.81 14.15
N MET A 184 42.27 -22.15 13.74
CA MET A 184 42.33 -20.89 12.99
C MET A 184 43.00 -19.77 13.80
N ALA A 185 42.65 -19.62 15.09
CA ALA A 185 43.27 -18.64 15.97
C ALA A 185 44.80 -18.84 16.10
N ARG A 186 45.25 -20.10 16.16
CA ARG A 186 46.69 -20.42 16.18
C ARG A 186 47.38 -20.06 14.86
N ALA A 187 46.74 -20.31 13.72
CA ALA A 187 47.29 -19.94 12.42
C ALA A 187 47.40 -18.42 12.26
N VAL A 188 46.39 -17.66 12.72
CA VAL A 188 46.41 -16.20 12.71
C VAL A 188 47.51 -15.65 13.63
N ALA A 189 47.69 -16.24 14.83
CA ALA A 189 48.78 -15.85 15.73
C ALA A 189 50.17 -16.07 15.11
N MET A 190 50.39 -17.22 14.45
CA MET A 190 51.66 -17.50 13.76
C MET A 190 51.93 -16.51 12.61
N ALA A 191 50.90 -16.18 11.82
CA ALA A 191 51.04 -15.18 10.76
C ALA A 191 51.32 -13.77 11.32
N ALA A 192 50.69 -13.42 12.44
CA ALA A 192 50.92 -12.13 13.10
C ALA A 192 52.35 -12.01 13.63
N ASP A 193 52.94 -13.09 14.17
CA ASP A 193 54.34 -13.11 14.62
C ASP A 193 55.31 -12.91 13.43
N GLU A 194 55.05 -13.53 12.28
CA GLU A 194 55.87 -13.36 11.06
C GLU A 194 55.87 -11.90 10.56
N PHE A 195 54.71 -11.24 10.56
CA PHE A 195 54.62 -9.81 10.22
C PHE A 195 55.28 -8.89 11.26
N ALA A 196 55.28 -9.27 12.54
CA ALA A 196 55.90 -8.49 13.60
C ALA A 196 57.43 -8.47 13.48
N ASP A 197 58.03 -9.61 13.11
CA ASP A 197 59.48 -9.73 12.88
C ASP A 197 59.95 -8.87 11.70
N ASP A 198 59.21 -8.86 10.58
CA ASP A 198 59.55 -8.04 9.40
C ASP A 198 59.35 -6.54 9.63
N GLY A 199 58.39 -6.17 10.49
CA GLY A 199 58.09 -4.78 10.83
C GLY A 199 59.04 -4.14 11.84
N GLY A 200 59.98 -4.90 12.42
CA GLY A 200 60.85 -4.41 13.49
C GLY A 200 60.11 -4.10 14.79
N TYR A 201 58.91 -4.65 14.97
CA TYR A 201 58.15 -4.54 16.22
C TYR A 201 58.74 -5.49 17.24
N ALA A 202 59.73 -5.02 18.00
CA ALA A 202 60.25 -5.78 19.13
C ALA A 202 59.09 -6.05 20.12
N ALA A 203 58.74 -7.33 20.30
CA ALA A 203 57.74 -7.75 21.26
C ALA A 203 58.07 -7.13 22.64
N PRO A 204 57.10 -6.49 23.32
CA PRO A 204 57.34 -5.89 24.62
C PRO A 204 57.85 -6.98 25.56
N SER A 205 59.09 -6.84 26.01
CA SER A 205 59.72 -7.80 26.91
C SER A 205 58.87 -7.94 28.16
N ASN A 206 58.19 -9.08 28.23
CA ASN A 206 57.40 -9.66 29.30
C ASN A 206 57.64 -9.03 30.69
N ARG A 207 56.93 -7.93 30.99
CA ARG A 207 56.79 -7.42 32.35
C ARG A 207 55.63 -8.13 33.01
N GLY A 208 55.85 -9.36 33.49
CA GLY A 208 55.17 -10.01 34.62
C GLY A 208 53.65 -9.86 34.80
N GLY A 209 52.90 -9.53 33.74
CA GLY A 209 51.46 -9.31 33.80
C GLY A 209 50.75 -10.64 33.65
N ASN A 210 49.89 -10.97 34.60
CA ASN A 210 49.04 -12.15 34.54
C ASN A 210 48.21 -12.09 33.23
N PRO A 211 48.38 -13.03 32.29
CA PRO A 211 47.70 -13.00 30.99
C PRO A 211 46.17 -13.07 31.12
N ASN A 212 45.64 -13.52 32.26
CA ASN A 212 44.20 -13.52 32.52
C ASN A 212 43.61 -12.12 32.75
N SER A 213 44.42 -11.11 33.07
CA SER A 213 43.92 -9.75 33.32
C SER A 213 43.45 -9.04 32.05
N LEU A 214 44.07 -9.32 30.90
CA LEU A 214 43.73 -8.66 29.64
C LEU A 214 42.47 -9.27 29.03
N TYR A 215 42.31 -10.60 29.13
CA TYR A 215 41.13 -11.31 28.63
C TYR A 215 39.85 -10.89 29.36
N ARG A 216 39.92 -10.67 30.68
CA ARG A 216 38.81 -10.15 31.50
C ARG A 216 38.34 -8.75 31.05
N MET A 217 39.27 -7.90 30.62
CA MET A 217 38.96 -6.53 30.21
C MET A 217 38.37 -6.47 28.79
N ILE A 218 38.71 -7.43 27.91
CA ILE A 218 38.24 -7.49 26.51
C ILE A 218 36.84 -8.13 26.43
N LEU A 219 36.57 -9.14 27.25
CA LEU A 219 35.29 -9.86 27.20
C LEU A 219 34.15 -9.15 27.94
N GLY A 220 34.42 -8.07 28.67
CA GLY A 220 33.37 -7.34 29.39
C GLY A 220 32.57 -8.25 30.31
N GLU A 221 33.24 -9.26 30.91
CA GLU A 221 32.66 -10.09 31.96
C GLU A 221 32.53 -9.19 33.19
N GLU A 222 31.46 -8.39 33.22
CA GLU A 222 30.93 -7.81 34.45
C GLU A 222 30.74 -8.99 35.41
N ASP A 223 31.32 -8.88 36.61
CA ASP A 223 31.43 -10.00 37.54
C ASP A 223 30.03 -10.57 37.77
N GLU A 224 29.77 -11.83 37.39
CA GLU A 224 28.49 -12.54 37.60
C GLU A 224 27.99 -12.47 39.07
N GLU A 225 28.88 -12.14 40.01
CA GLU A 225 28.52 -11.87 41.40
C GLU A 225 27.71 -10.57 41.56
N GLU A 226 27.99 -9.51 40.78
CA GLU A 226 27.28 -8.23 40.85
C GLU A 226 25.86 -8.32 40.26
N GLU A 227 25.64 -9.09 39.18
CA GLU A 227 24.29 -9.36 38.67
C GLU A 227 23.45 -10.17 39.67
N LYS A 228 24.05 -11.18 40.33
CA LYS A 228 23.36 -11.98 41.36
C LYS A 228 23.03 -11.17 42.61
N GLU A 229 23.80 -10.14 42.94
CA GLU A 229 23.46 -9.21 44.03
C GLU A 229 22.29 -8.30 43.64
N LYS A 230 22.27 -7.78 42.40
CA LYS A 230 21.15 -6.94 41.90
C LYS A 230 19.83 -7.71 41.79
N GLU A 231 19.85 -8.97 41.34
CA GLU A 231 18.65 -9.80 41.31
C GLU A 231 18.08 -10.06 42.71
N LYS A 232 18.95 -10.32 43.70
CA LYS A 232 18.53 -10.53 45.09
C LYS A 232 17.97 -9.28 45.76
N GLU A 233 18.52 -8.09 45.45
CA GLU A 233 17.95 -6.83 45.95
C GLU A 233 16.56 -6.58 45.36
N LYS A 234 16.38 -6.87 44.07
CA LYS A 234 15.09 -6.69 43.39
C LYS A 234 14.00 -7.64 43.92
N GLU A 235 14.32 -8.93 44.12
CA GLU A 235 13.37 -9.89 44.72
C GLU A 235 12.95 -9.44 46.12
N LYS A 236 13.85 -8.81 46.88
CA LYS A 236 13.55 -8.35 48.24
C LYS A 236 12.65 -7.10 48.27
N GLU A 237 12.83 -6.18 47.32
CA GLU A 237 11.93 -5.02 47.16
C GLU A 237 10.51 -5.45 46.75
N GLU A 238 10.39 -6.42 45.83
CA GLU A 238 9.09 -6.97 45.40
C GLU A 238 8.36 -7.68 46.56
N GLU A 239 9.06 -8.40 47.43
CA GLU A 239 8.47 -8.99 48.64
C GLU A 239 8.01 -7.93 49.66
N GLU A 240 8.76 -6.84 49.87
CA GLU A 240 8.36 -5.78 50.81
C GLU A 240 7.09 -5.03 50.33
N GLU A 241 6.96 -4.75 49.02
CA GLU A 241 5.75 -4.12 48.46
C GLU A 241 4.49 -5.01 48.58
N GLU A 242 4.62 -6.33 48.44
CA GLU A 242 3.49 -7.27 48.57
C GLU A 242 2.92 -7.29 50.01
N TRP A 243 3.79 -7.15 51.03
CA TRP A 243 3.37 -7.16 52.43
C TRP A 243 2.72 -5.85 52.89
N GLU A 244 3.14 -4.70 52.37
CA GLU A 244 2.52 -3.40 52.71
C GLU A 244 1.09 -3.27 52.15
N GLY A 245 0.78 -3.94 51.03
CA GLY A 245 -0.56 -3.95 50.42
C GLY A 245 -1.64 -4.76 51.18
N PHE A 246 -1.28 -5.54 52.21
CA PHE A 246 -2.21 -6.40 52.95
C PHE A 246 -2.69 -5.83 54.29
N SER A 247 -2.24 -4.62 54.66
CA SER A 247 -2.47 -4.03 55.99
C SER A 247 -3.52 -2.90 56.06
N ASP A 248 -4.23 -2.60 54.96
CA ASP A 248 -5.37 -1.65 54.88
C ASP A 248 -6.72 -2.37 54.66
#